data_AF-A0A7X3Y8B2-F1
#
_entry.id   AF-A0A7X3Y8B2-F1
#
_cell.length_a   1.000
_cell.length_b   1.000
_cell.length_c   1.000
_cell.angle_alpha   90.00
_cell.angle_beta   90.00
_cell.angle_gamma   90.00
#
_symmetry.space_group_name_H-M   'P 1'
#
loop_
_entity.id
_entity.type
_entity.pdbx_description
1 polymer ?
#
loop_
_entity_poly.entity_id
_entity_poly.type
_entity_poly.pdbx_seq_one_letter_code
_entity_poly.pdbx_strand_id
1 'polypeptide(L)'
;MTDREDAEALGLDPRPLARLVETVEGHIAEGRYPGAEIAVARHGRLALNRRFGRARLDPPQAAEEGTLWLLFSNTKVITAAAVWKLVADGRLRFTDPVAMHLPGFEAHGKDRQSVLELLTHQGGFPNSDMPPEAWEDREARRRAVIGFKAEWTPGSRVHYHAGAAHWTAAALIEAVSGRDFRDFIRDEVIAPLGLENEVFVGLPDSEHGRAVDMHAPLEGGGFEPLAERNTPEIRRAGIPGGGGYATAKGMAAFYQMLVQGGRLEDVRLFPSRLVAYCTRNWTGERVDER
;
A
#
# COMPACT_ATOMS: atom_id res chain seq x y z
N MET A 1 -8.63 26.80 13.26
CA MET A 1 -9.33 26.99 11.98
C MET A 1 -10.32 25.86 11.82
N THR A 2 -11.49 26.16 11.27
CA THR A 2 -12.46 25.12 10.89
C THR A 2 -12.08 24.55 9.52
N ASP A 3 -12.47 23.31 9.21
CA ASP A 3 -12.23 22.69 7.89
C ASP A 3 -12.72 23.56 6.72
N ARG A 4 -13.74 24.38 6.96
CA ARG A 4 -14.21 25.36 5.97
C ARG A 4 -13.15 26.43 5.67
N GLU A 5 -12.57 27.03 6.70
CA GLU A 5 -11.52 28.04 6.56
C GLU A 5 -10.26 27.43 5.92
N ASP A 6 -9.93 26.19 6.29
CA ASP A 6 -8.81 25.45 5.69
C ASP A 6 -9.03 25.17 4.21
N ALA A 7 -10.23 24.70 3.84
CA ALA A 7 -10.60 24.44 2.45
C ALA A 7 -10.57 25.72 1.60
N GLU A 8 -11.18 26.81 2.08
CA GLU A 8 -11.21 28.10 1.38
C GLU A 8 -9.79 28.65 1.20
N ALA A 9 -8.94 28.57 2.23
CA ALA A 9 -7.53 28.99 2.15
C ALA A 9 -6.70 28.17 1.14
N LEU A 10 -7.12 26.93 0.84
CA LEU A 10 -6.52 26.07 -0.18
C LEU A 10 -7.23 26.19 -1.54
N GLY A 11 -8.15 27.14 -1.70
CA GLY A 11 -8.88 27.36 -2.95
C GLY A 11 -9.81 26.19 -3.31
N LEU A 12 -10.33 25.47 -2.31
CA LEU A 12 -11.34 24.44 -2.45
C LEU A 12 -12.72 25.00 -2.07
N ASP A 13 -13.76 24.59 -2.80
CA ASP A 13 -15.14 24.90 -2.41
C ASP A 13 -15.53 24.04 -1.20
N PRO A 14 -15.95 24.62 -0.06
CA PRO A 14 -16.35 23.86 1.11
C PRO A 14 -17.67 23.10 0.91
N ARG A 15 -18.52 23.46 -0.06
CA ARG A 15 -19.85 22.85 -0.22
C ARG A 15 -19.78 21.37 -0.66
N PRO A 16 -18.98 20.96 -1.67
CA PRO A 16 -18.75 19.54 -1.95
C PRO A 16 -18.15 18.76 -0.78
N LEU A 17 -17.27 19.38 0.03
CA LEU A 17 -16.66 18.72 1.19
C LEU A 17 -17.70 18.46 2.28
N ALA A 18 -18.58 19.43 2.55
CA ALA A 18 -19.71 19.23 3.46
C ALA A 18 -20.63 18.09 2.98
N ARG A 19 -20.98 18.06 1.68
CA ARG A 19 -21.78 16.95 1.13
C ARG A 19 -21.10 15.59 1.25
N LEU A 20 -19.77 15.54 1.12
CA LEU A 20 -19.00 14.31 1.32
C LEU A 20 -19.12 13.80 2.76
N VAL A 21 -19.02 14.69 3.74
CA VAL A 21 -19.22 14.38 5.17
C VAL A 21 -20.63 13.84 5.40
N GLU A 22 -21.67 14.56 4.95
CA GLU A 22 -23.07 14.13 5.07
C GLU A 22 -23.34 12.76 4.42
N THR A 23 -22.72 12.50 3.26
CA THR A 23 -22.86 11.22 2.56
C THR A 23 -22.29 10.06 3.38
N VAL A 24 -21.11 10.24 3.98
CA VAL A 24 -20.49 9.18 4.80
C VAL A 24 -21.24 8.96 6.11
N GLU A 25 -21.75 10.02 6.74
CA GLU A 25 -22.64 9.92 7.89
C GLU A 25 -23.91 9.15 7.55
N GLY A 26 -24.53 9.44 6.40
CA GLY A 26 -25.69 8.73 5.89
C GLY A 26 -25.42 7.24 5.65
N HIS A 27 -24.30 6.90 4.99
CA HIS A 27 -23.92 5.50 4.76
C HIS A 27 -23.72 4.71 6.05
N ILE A 28 -23.17 5.33 7.10
CA ILE A 28 -22.99 4.68 8.40
C ILE A 28 -24.33 4.51 9.10
N ALA A 29 -25.21 5.52 9.05
CA ALA A 29 -26.56 5.43 9.60
C ALA A 29 -27.40 4.34 8.90
N GLU A 30 -27.19 4.13 7.60
CA GLU A 30 -27.78 3.05 6.79
C GLU A 30 -27.14 1.67 7.06
N GLY A 31 -26.08 1.59 7.87
CA GLY A 31 -25.40 0.34 8.19
C GLY A 31 -24.59 -0.25 7.02
N ARG A 32 -24.07 0.59 6.11
CA ARG A 32 -23.26 0.13 4.96
C ARG A 32 -21.84 -0.25 5.33
N TYR A 33 -21.27 0.42 6.33
CA TYR A 33 -19.99 0.10 6.97
C TYR A 33 -19.95 0.68 8.39
N PRO A 34 -19.18 0.09 9.32
CA PRO A 34 -19.22 0.48 10.73
C PRO A 34 -18.54 1.81 11.04
N GLY A 35 -17.56 2.20 10.22
CA GLY A 35 -16.80 3.43 10.39
C GLY A 35 -15.96 3.74 9.15
N ALA A 36 -15.45 4.98 9.10
CA ALA A 36 -14.59 5.44 8.03
C ALA A 36 -13.68 6.57 8.51
N GLU A 37 -12.64 6.87 7.73
CA GLU A 37 -11.87 8.11 7.83
C GLU A 37 -11.67 8.69 6.44
N ILE A 38 -11.79 10.02 6.34
CA ILE A 38 -11.59 10.77 5.10
C ILE A 38 -10.56 11.87 5.35
N ALA A 39 -9.57 11.95 4.48
CA ALA A 39 -8.67 13.08 4.39
C ALA A 39 -8.65 13.65 2.96
N VAL A 40 -8.76 14.97 2.84
CA VAL A 40 -8.60 15.69 1.57
C VAL A 40 -7.47 16.69 1.77
N ALA A 41 -6.50 16.68 0.86
CA ALA A 41 -5.33 17.54 0.92
C ALA A 41 -5.07 18.24 -0.42
N ARG A 42 -4.50 19.43 -0.36
CA ARG A 42 -4.03 20.18 -1.53
C ARG A 42 -2.78 20.96 -1.17
N HIS A 43 -1.80 20.98 -2.07
CA HIS A 43 -0.52 21.66 -1.87
C HIS A 43 0.18 21.23 -0.57
N GLY A 44 0.08 19.95 -0.22
CA GLY A 44 0.69 19.38 0.99
C GLY A 44 -0.06 19.68 2.29
N ARG A 45 -1.19 20.40 2.24
CA ARG A 45 -1.97 20.78 3.43
C ARG A 45 -3.34 20.12 3.43
N LEU A 46 -3.79 19.70 4.61
CA LEU A 46 -5.13 19.13 4.80
C LEU A 46 -6.19 20.23 4.71
N ALA A 47 -7.26 19.93 3.98
CA ALA A 47 -8.49 20.71 3.88
C ALA A 47 -9.65 20.05 4.63
N LEU A 48 -9.61 18.72 4.77
CA LEU A 48 -10.59 17.91 5.49
C LEU A 48 -9.83 16.77 6.15
N ASN A 49 -10.10 16.49 7.41
CA ASN A 49 -9.69 15.27 8.08
C ASN A 49 -10.77 14.87 9.10
N ARG A 50 -11.49 13.78 8.83
CA ARG A 50 -12.65 13.37 9.63
C ARG A 50 -12.71 11.86 9.80
N ARG A 51 -12.96 11.42 11.03
CA ARG A 51 -13.32 10.04 11.36
C ARG A 51 -14.81 9.96 11.64
N PHE A 52 -15.37 8.79 11.35
CA PHE A 52 -16.78 8.49 11.49
C PHE A 52 -16.98 7.11 12.09
N GLY A 53 -18.04 6.94 12.87
CA GLY A 53 -18.47 5.63 13.35
C GLY A 53 -17.45 4.93 14.26
N ARG A 54 -17.27 3.63 14.04
CA ARG A 54 -16.53 2.72 14.91
C ARG A 54 -15.31 2.12 14.21
N ALA A 55 -14.20 2.05 14.95
CA ALA A 55 -13.01 1.29 14.58
C ALA A 55 -13.18 -0.22 14.86
N ARG A 56 -13.96 -0.58 15.88
CA ARG A 56 -14.26 -1.96 16.28
C ARG A 56 -15.71 -2.12 16.69
N LEU A 57 -16.28 -3.28 16.42
CA LEU A 57 -17.65 -3.61 16.83
C LEU A 57 -17.69 -4.42 18.13
N ASP A 58 -16.64 -5.19 18.43
CA ASP A 58 -16.56 -6.00 19.65
C ASP A 58 -15.12 -6.09 20.20
N PRO A 59 -14.82 -5.49 21.38
CA PRO A 59 -15.68 -4.55 22.09
C PRO A 59 -15.87 -3.27 21.24
N PRO A 60 -17.04 -2.59 21.33
CA PRO A 60 -17.29 -1.38 20.56
C PRO A 60 -16.25 -0.28 20.86
N GLN A 61 -15.60 0.23 19.82
CA GLN A 61 -14.63 1.31 19.91
C GLN A 61 -14.89 2.36 18.81
N ALA A 62 -14.96 3.63 19.18
CA ALA A 62 -15.11 4.73 18.22
C ALA A 62 -13.86 4.87 17.34
N ALA A 63 -14.02 5.40 16.13
CA ALA A 63 -12.87 5.80 15.32
C ALA A 63 -12.29 7.12 15.88
N GLU A 64 -11.02 7.10 16.25
CA GLU A 64 -10.32 8.16 16.97
C GLU A 64 -9.07 8.66 16.22
N GLU A 65 -8.35 9.62 16.80
CA GLU A 65 -7.17 10.20 16.17
C GLU A 65 -6.10 9.13 16.14
N GLY A 66 -5.49 8.92 14.97
CA GLY A 66 -4.50 7.88 14.82
C GLY A 66 -5.09 6.47 14.68
N THR A 67 -6.41 6.28 14.55
CA THR A 67 -6.99 4.98 14.14
C THR A 67 -6.38 4.54 12.81
N LEU A 68 -5.87 3.31 12.76
CA LEU A 68 -5.17 2.74 11.61
C LEU A 68 -6.09 1.81 10.84
N TRP A 69 -6.27 2.10 9.55
CA TRP A 69 -7.14 1.36 8.64
C TRP A 69 -6.32 0.39 7.80
N LEU A 70 -6.80 -0.84 7.66
CA LEU A 70 -6.20 -1.82 6.75
C LEU A 70 -6.33 -1.32 5.30
N LEU A 71 -5.19 -1.20 4.61
CA LEU A 71 -5.11 -0.55 3.31
C LEU A 71 -5.51 -1.44 2.13
N PHE A 72 -5.50 -2.76 2.34
CA PHE A 72 -5.57 -3.73 1.24
C PHE A 72 -4.60 -3.30 0.13
N SER A 73 -5.06 -3.28 -1.12
CA SER A 73 -4.21 -3.02 -2.28
C SER A 73 -3.62 -1.61 -2.34
N ASN A 74 -4.04 -0.67 -1.48
CA ASN A 74 -3.31 0.59 -1.31
C ASN A 74 -1.90 0.38 -0.72
N THR A 75 -1.60 -0.78 -0.13
CA THR A 75 -0.23 -1.14 0.30
C THR A 75 0.75 -1.19 -0.89
N LYS A 76 0.26 -1.54 -2.08
CA LYS A 76 1.08 -1.73 -3.29
C LYS A 76 1.88 -0.50 -3.67
N VAL A 77 1.29 0.69 -3.55
CA VAL A 77 1.99 1.95 -3.89
C VAL A 77 3.18 2.21 -2.95
N ILE A 78 3.08 1.80 -1.69
CA ILE A 78 4.15 1.95 -0.70
C ILE A 78 5.29 0.97 -1.01
N THR A 79 4.96 -0.29 -1.27
CA THR A 79 5.95 -1.31 -1.66
C THR A 79 6.64 -0.93 -2.98
N ALA A 80 5.89 -0.44 -3.98
CA ALA A 80 6.46 0.03 -5.23
C ALA A 80 7.40 1.23 -5.03
N ALA A 81 7.04 2.19 -4.15
CA ALA A 81 7.90 3.32 -3.82
C ALA A 81 9.23 2.88 -3.18
N ALA A 82 9.24 1.81 -2.37
CA ALA A 82 10.49 1.24 -1.86
C ALA A 82 11.39 0.67 -2.98
N VAL A 83 10.81 0.04 -4.01
CA VAL A 83 11.59 -0.35 -5.20
C VAL A 83 12.08 0.89 -5.96
N TRP A 84 11.28 1.94 -6.09
CA TRP A 84 11.70 3.19 -6.73
C TRP A 84 12.83 3.87 -5.97
N LYS A 85 12.85 3.77 -4.64
CA LYS A 85 13.93 4.26 -3.79
C LYS A 85 15.26 3.58 -4.11
N LEU A 86 15.25 2.25 -4.27
CA LEU A 86 16.43 1.51 -4.73
C LEU A 86 16.91 1.96 -6.13
N VAL A 87 15.98 2.31 -7.03
CA VAL A 87 16.32 2.88 -8.35
C VAL A 87 16.91 4.28 -8.21
N ALA A 88 16.30 5.14 -7.40
CA ALA A 88 16.75 6.51 -7.17
C ALA A 88 18.18 6.54 -6.61
N ASP A 89 18.51 5.58 -5.76
CA ASP A 89 19.83 5.41 -5.15
C ASP A 89 20.83 4.69 -6.06
N GLY A 90 20.44 4.34 -7.30
CA GLY A 90 21.32 3.70 -8.28
C GLY A 90 21.65 2.24 -7.97
N ARG A 91 20.89 1.58 -7.08
CA ARG A 91 21.15 0.20 -6.64
C ARG A 91 20.59 -0.85 -7.60
N LEU A 92 19.58 -0.48 -8.37
CA LEU A 92 19.01 -1.30 -9.45
C LEU A 92 18.40 -0.41 -10.54
N ARG A 93 18.13 -0.98 -11.71
CA ARG A 93 17.43 -0.31 -12.82
C ARG A 93 16.12 -1.03 -13.12
N PHE A 94 15.13 -0.29 -13.62
CA PHE A 94 13.85 -0.86 -14.04
C PHE A 94 13.99 -1.94 -15.13
N THR A 95 15.02 -1.83 -15.98
CA THR A 95 15.30 -2.78 -17.06
C THR A 95 16.16 -3.97 -16.61
N ASP A 96 16.64 -3.99 -15.38
CA ASP A 96 17.41 -5.14 -14.90
C ASP A 96 16.49 -6.36 -14.80
N PRO A 97 16.96 -7.54 -15.21
CA PRO A 97 16.30 -8.79 -14.85
C PRO A 97 16.24 -8.92 -13.33
N VAL A 98 15.10 -9.34 -12.77
CA VAL A 98 14.95 -9.56 -11.32
C VAL A 98 15.99 -10.57 -10.82
N ALA A 99 16.29 -11.59 -11.62
CA ALA A 99 17.29 -12.61 -11.32
C ALA A 99 18.73 -12.07 -11.14
N MET A 100 19.05 -10.89 -11.69
CA MET A 100 20.34 -10.22 -11.45
C MET A 100 20.53 -9.86 -9.97
N HIS A 101 19.43 -9.51 -9.30
CA HIS A 101 19.41 -9.04 -7.92
C HIS A 101 18.92 -10.09 -6.94
N LEU A 102 18.18 -11.09 -7.42
CA LEU A 102 17.66 -12.22 -6.66
C LEU A 102 18.07 -13.55 -7.34
N PRO A 103 19.32 -14.03 -7.15
CA PRO A 103 19.79 -15.26 -7.78
C PRO A 103 18.90 -16.46 -7.45
N GLY A 104 18.61 -17.30 -8.44
CA GLY A 104 17.66 -18.40 -8.37
C GLY A 104 16.27 -18.03 -8.92
N PHE A 105 15.93 -16.74 -8.99
CA PHE A 105 14.64 -16.29 -9.51
C PHE A 105 14.43 -16.68 -10.98
N GLU A 106 15.51 -16.87 -11.75
CA GLU A 106 15.48 -17.32 -13.15
C GLU A 106 14.81 -18.68 -13.37
N ALA A 107 14.65 -19.47 -12.30
CA ALA A 107 13.93 -20.75 -12.37
C ALA A 107 12.49 -20.58 -12.86
N HIS A 108 11.91 -21.67 -13.36
CA HIS A 108 10.48 -21.77 -13.71
C HIS A 108 9.98 -20.72 -14.71
N GLY A 109 10.82 -20.32 -15.67
CA GLY A 109 10.43 -19.47 -16.79
C GLY A 109 10.37 -17.97 -16.51
N LYS A 110 11.08 -17.50 -15.46
CA LYS A 110 11.10 -16.09 -15.03
C LYS A 110 12.42 -15.37 -15.34
N ASP A 111 13.35 -16.02 -16.05
CA ASP A 111 14.74 -15.60 -16.29
C ASP A 111 14.90 -14.21 -16.93
N ARG A 112 13.96 -13.81 -17.79
CA ARG A 112 14.01 -12.53 -18.50
C ARG A 112 13.16 -11.43 -17.88
N GLN A 113 12.42 -11.70 -16.81
CA GLN A 113 11.52 -10.72 -16.24
C GLN A 113 12.29 -9.52 -15.68
N SER A 114 11.98 -8.34 -16.19
CA SER A 114 12.51 -7.07 -15.69
C SER A 114 11.80 -6.60 -14.42
N VAL A 115 12.45 -5.72 -13.67
CA VAL A 115 11.85 -5.02 -12.53
C VAL A 115 10.62 -4.19 -12.97
N LEU A 116 10.65 -3.63 -14.17
CA LEU A 116 9.51 -2.90 -14.73
C LEU A 116 8.29 -3.81 -14.93
N GLU A 117 8.48 -4.97 -15.56
CA GLU A 117 7.41 -5.95 -15.78
C GLU A 117 6.87 -6.50 -14.46
N LEU A 118 7.72 -6.65 -13.44
CA LEU A 118 7.30 -6.99 -12.08
C LEU A 118 6.31 -5.96 -11.52
N LEU A 119 6.68 -4.68 -11.54
CA LEU A 119 5.89 -3.59 -10.94
C LEU A 119 4.62 -3.26 -11.72
N THR A 120 4.52 -3.72 -12.95
CA THR A 120 3.41 -3.39 -13.87
C THR A 120 2.52 -4.59 -14.18
N HIS A 121 2.55 -5.62 -13.32
CA HIS A 121 1.68 -6.79 -13.43
C HIS A 121 1.86 -7.60 -14.71
N GLN A 122 3.10 -7.70 -15.19
CA GLN A 122 3.48 -8.46 -16.39
C GLN A 122 4.38 -9.66 -16.08
N GLY A 123 4.54 -10.05 -14.81
CA GLY A 123 5.46 -11.11 -14.39
C GLY A 123 5.01 -12.54 -14.74
N GLY A 124 3.74 -12.74 -15.09
CA GLY A 124 3.25 -14.03 -15.59
C GLY A 124 2.93 -15.10 -14.56
N PHE A 125 2.83 -14.76 -13.28
CA PHE A 125 2.48 -15.71 -12.20
C PHE A 125 1.40 -15.17 -11.22
N PRO A 126 0.27 -14.63 -11.69
CA PRO A 126 -0.70 -13.96 -10.80
C PRO A 126 -1.30 -14.87 -9.74
N ASN A 127 -1.37 -16.17 -10.00
CA ASN A 127 -1.98 -17.17 -9.11
C ASN A 127 -0.96 -17.82 -8.17
N SER A 128 0.29 -17.34 -8.13
CA SER A 128 1.27 -17.81 -7.16
C SER A 128 1.02 -17.21 -5.79
N ASP A 129 0.82 -18.07 -4.78
CA ASP A 129 0.55 -17.66 -3.41
C ASP A 129 1.77 -17.79 -2.51
N MET A 130 1.89 -16.85 -1.57
CA MET A 130 2.93 -16.90 -0.55
C MET A 130 2.43 -17.70 0.66
N PRO A 131 3.08 -18.82 1.02
CA PRO A 131 2.66 -19.62 2.15
C PRO A 131 2.83 -18.84 3.48
N PRO A 132 1.96 -19.03 4.49
CA PRO A 132 1.99 -18.25 5.73
C PRO A 132 3.32 -18.29 6.49
N GLU A 133 4.03 -19.42 6.50
CA GLU A 133 5.33 -19.57 7.14
C GLU A 133 6.42 -18.66 6.54
N ALA A 134 6.21 -18.15 5.33
CA ALA A 134 7.12 -17.24 4.64
C ALA A 134 6.75 -15.74 4.81
N TRP A 135 5.67 -15.44 5.53
CA TRP A 135 5.24 -14.05 5.75
C TRP A 135 6.19 -13.30 6.67
N GLU A 136 6.80 -13.96 7.65
CA GLU A 136 7.73 -13.35 8.60
C GLU A 136 9.17 -13.84 8.44
N ASP A 137 9.40 -14.97 7.74
CA ASP A 137 10.72 -15.53 7.47
C ASP A 137 11.24 -15.13 6.08
N ARG A 138 12.29 -14.30 6.06
CA ARG A 138 12.95 -13.81 4.84
C ARG A 138 13.50 -14.92 3.95
N GLU A 139 14.09 -15.97 4.52
CA GLU A 139 14.67 -17.07 3.74
C GLU A 139 13.58 -17.98 3.16
N ALA A 140 12.53 -18.26 3.94
CA ALA A 140 11.35 -18.97 3.44
C ALA A 140 10.66 -18.19 2.32
N ARG A 141 10.53 -16.86 2.46
CA ARG A 141 10.00 -15.98 1.42
C ARG A 141 10.82 -16.00 0.16
N ARG A 142 12.14 -15.88 0.27
CA ARG A 142 13.04 -15.98 -0.87
C ARG A 142 12.86 -17.32 -1.60
N ARG A 143 12.82 -18.44 -0.87
CA ARG A 143 12.59 -19.77 -1.46
C ARG A 143 11.23 -19.86 -2.17
N ALA A 144 10.16 -19.36 -1.55
CA ALA A 144 8.82 -19.35 -2.14
C ALA A 144 8.76 -18.52 -3.43
N VAL A 145 9.30 -17.29 -3.43
CA VAL A 145 9.37 -16.43 -4.62
C VAL A 145 10.16 -17.07 -5.76
N ILE A 146 11.28 -17.73 -5.44
CA ILE A 146 12.06 -18.48 -6.43
C ILE A 146 11.21 -19.61 -7.05
N GLY A 147 10.43 -20.31 -6.22
CA GLY A 147 9.55 -21.41 -6.61
C GLY A 147 8.30 -21.00 -7.40
N PHE A 148 7.92 -19.72 -7.45
CA PHE A 148 6.81 -19.26 -8.28
C PHE A 148 7.01 -19.66 -9.74
N LYS A 149 5.96 -20.17 -10.38
CA LYS A 149 6.02 -20.68 -11.75
C LYS A 149 5.34 -19.69 -12.69
N ALA A 150 6.05 -19.28 -13.74
CA ALA A 150 5.44 -18.52 -14.82
C ALA A 150 4.38 -19.38 -15.53
N GLU A 151 3.15 -18.88 -15.57
CA GLU A 151 2.01 -19.41 -16.32
C GLU A 151 2.09 -18.99 -17.79
N TRP A 152 2.76 -17.87 -18.08
CA TRP A 152 3.11 -17.39 -19.42
C TRP A 152 4.40 -16.57 -19.39
N THR A 153 4.95 -16.28 -20.57
CA THR A 153 6.18 -15.50 -20.71
C THR A 153 6.04 -14.10 -20.10
N PRO A 154 6.91 -13.69 -19.17
CA PRO A 154 6.92 -12.32 -18.64
C PRO A 154 6.92 -11.27 -19.76
N GLY A 155 6.19 -10.17 -19.55
CA GLY A 155 6.04 -9.09 -20.53
C GLY A 155 5.02 -9.36 -21.64
N SER A 156 4.55 -10.60 -21.84
CA SER A 156 3.61 -10.93 -22.94
C SER A 156 2.16 -10.53 -22.67
N ARG A 157 1.74 -10.45 -21.39
CA ARG A 157 0.38 -10.11 -20.96
C ARG A 157 0.40 -9.24 -19.72
N VAL A 158 -0.70 -8.53 -19.49
CA VAL A 158 -0.98 -7.83 -18.23
C VAL A 158 -2.05 -8.61 -17.50
N HIS A 159 -1.76 -9.04 -16.28
CA HIS A 159 -2.75 -9.65 -15.40
C HIS A 159 -2.44 -9.26 -13.96
N TYR A 160 -3.43 -8.76 -13.25
CA TYR A 160 -3.27 -8.29 -11.88
C TYR A 160 -2.82 -9.39 -10.90
N HIS A 161 -1.54 -9.38 -10.52
CA HIS A 161 -1.01 -10.17 -9.39
C HIS A 161 -1.51 -9.61 -8.05
N ALA A 162 -2.55 -10.22 -7.47
CA ALA A 162 -3.13 -9.79 -6.20
C ALA A 162 -2.09 -9.72 -5.06
N GLY A 163 -1.20 -10.71 -4.97
CA GLY A 163 -0.11 -10.77 -3.99
C GLY A 163 1.27 -11.07 -4.59
N ALA A 164 1.35 -12.00 -5.55
CA ALA A 164 2.60 -12.59 -6.03
C ALA A 164 3.68 -11.57 -6.42
N ALA A 165 3.33 -10.57 -7.25
CA ALA A 165 4.29 -9.55 -7.69
C ALA A 165 4.85 -8.72 -6.52
N HIS A 166 4.05 -8.46 -5.49
CA HIS A 166 4.48 -7.63 -4.36
C HIS A 166 5.31 -8.43 -3.36
N TRP A 167 5.06 -9.73 -3.22
CA TRP A 167 5.97 -10.61 -2.50
C TRP A 167 7.32 -10.75 -3.19
N THR A 168 7.33 -10.84 -4.51
CA THR A 168 8.57 -10.78 -5.30
C THR A 168 9.26 -9.42 -5.15
N ALA A 169 8.52 -8.32 -5.11
CA ALA A 169 9.08 -6.99 -4.85
C ALA A 169 9.71 -6.88 -3.45
N ALA A 170 9.07 -7.46 -2.42
CA ALA A 170 9.65 -7.52 -1.07
C ALA A 170 10.95 -8.34 -1.03
N ALA A 171 10.97 -9.52 -1.67
CA ALA A 171 12.18 -10.33 -1.78
C ALA A 171 13.30 -9.61 -2.57
N LEU A 172 12.95 -8.84 -3.60
CA LEU A 172 13.89 -7.99 -4.33
C LEU A 172 14.45 -6.87 -3.44
N ILE A 173 13.60 -6.18 -2.67
CA ILE A 173 14.02 -5.17 -1.70
C ILE A 173 15.00 -5.78 -0.72
N GLU A 174 14.67 -6.94 -0.17
CA GLU A 174 15.49 -7.67 0.79
C GLU A 174 16.85 -8.08 0.22
N ALA A 175 16.87 -8.61 -1.01
CA ALA A 175 18.11 -9.06 -1.64
C ALA A 175 19.05 -7.90 -1.97
N VAL A 176 18.50 -6.79 -2.48
CA VAL A 176 19.31 -5.61 -2.82
C VAL A 176 19.74 -4.84 -1.58
N SER A 177 18.83 -4.67 -0.61
CA SER A 177 19.06 -3.83 0.58
C SER A 177 19.87 -4.53 1.68
N GLY A 178 19.76 -5.85 1.79
CA GLY A 178 20.27 -6.61 2.93
C GLY A 178 19.39 -6.50 4.20
N ARG A 179 18.29 -5.75 4.15
CA ARG A 179 17.40 -5.44 5.27
C ARG A 179 16.05 -6.13 5.09
N ASP A 180 15.29 -6.30 6.17
CA ASP A 180 13.87 -6.68 6.07
C ASP A 180 13.10 -5.59 5.29
N PHE A 181 12.19 -6.00 4.41
CA PHE A 181 11.47 -5.05 3.56
C PHE A 181 10.61 -4.05 4.37
N ARG A 182 10.09 -4.46 5.54
CA ARG A 182 9.25 -3.62 6.41
C ARG A 182 10.09 -2.49 6.99
N ASP A 183 11.27 -2.82 7.51
CA ASP A 183 12.24 -1.85 8.03
C ASP A 183 12.74 -0.92 6.93
N PHE A 184 13.01 -1.46 5.73
CA PHE A 184 13.42 -0.65 4.59
C PHE A 184 12.31 0.34 4.18
N ILE A 185 11.06 -0.11 4.06
CA ILE A 185 9.92 0.76 3.75
C ILE A 185 9.79 1.85 4.82
N ARG A 186 9.84 1.46 6.10
CA ARG A 186 9.72 2.40 7.22
C ARG A 186 10.79 3.47 7.15
N ASP A 187 12.06 3.08 7.07
CA ASP A 187 13.17 4.01 7.26
C ASP A 187 13.54 4.80 6.01
N GLU A 188 13.34 4.23 4.82
CA GLU A 188 13.78 4.84 3.55
C GLU A 188 12.67 5.53 2.78
N VAL A 189 11.40 5.28 3.11
CA VAL A 189 10.24 5.83 2.39
C VAL A 189 9.32 6.60 3.33
N ILE A 190 8.94 6.01 4.47
CA ILE A 190 7.89 6.56 5.34
C ILE A 190 8.43 7.59 6.34
N ALA A 191 9.45 7.23 7.12
CA ALA A 191 10.05 8.10 8.14
C ALA A 191 10.67 9.39 7.57
N PRO A 192 11.31 9.41 6.38
CA PRO A 192 11.78 10.66 5.78
C PRO A 192 10.65 11.66 5.53
N LEU A 193 9.42 11.18 5.34
CA LEU A 193 8.22 12.01 5.15
C LEU A 193 7.54 12.40 6.47
N GLY A 194 8.05 11.97 7.62
CA GLY A 194 7.42 12.17 8.94
C GLY A 194 6.13 11.36 9.13
N LEU A 195 5.99 10.23 8.42
CA LEU A 195 4.78 9.41 8.38
C LEU A 195 4.89 8.11 9.20
N GLU A 196 5.95 7.94 10.00
CA GLU A 196 6.25 6.70 10.73
C GLU A 196 5.22 6.32 11.80
N ASN A 197 4.39 7.27 12.23
CA ASN A 197 3.27 7.03 13.13
C ASN A 197 1.93 6.93 12.39
N GLU A 198 1.93 7.11 11.07
CA GLU A 198 0.73 7.28 10.24
C GLU A 198 0.58 6.18 9.20
N VAL A 199 1.68 5.55 8.75
CA VAL A 199 1.69 4.52 7.70
C VAL A 199 2.64 3.37 8.08
N PHE A 200 2.14 2.15 8.02
CA PHE A 200 2.86 0.93 8.39
C PHE A 200 2.73 -0.13 7.29
N VAL A 201 3.82 -0.81 6.97
CA VAL A 201 3.83 -2.08 6.24
C VAL A 201 4.54 -3.07 7.14
N GLY A 202 3.77 -3.74 7.99
CA GLY A 202 4.26 -4.41 9.19
C GLY A 202 3.91 -3.58 10.42
N LEU A 203 2.76 -3.86 11.02
CA LEU A 203 2.28 -3.14 12.19
C LEU A 203 2.89 -3.76 13.47
N PRO A 204 3.71 -3.01 14.22
CA PRO A 204 4.29 -3.53 15.47
C PRO A 204 3.19 -3.76 16.52
N ASP A 205 3.41 -4.73 17.40
CA ASP A 205 2.43 -5.15 18.42
C ASP A 205 1.94 -3.98 19.30
N SER A 206 2.80 -3.00 19.57
CA SER A 206 2.45 -1.79 20.35
C SER A 206 1.35 -0.95 19.69
N GLU A 207 1.20 -1.03 18.37
CA GLU A 207 0.24 -0.24 17.58
C GLU A 207 -1.03 -1.05 17.23
N HIS A 208 -1.10 -2.34 17.58
CA HIS A 208 -2.27 -3.18 17.29
C HIS A 208 -3.55 -2.63 17.94
N GLY A 209 -3.43 -1.90 19.06
CA GLY A 209 -4.55 -1.21 19.70
C GLY A 209 -5.20 -0.11 18.84
N ARG A 210 -4.47 0.44 17.86
CA ARG A 210 -4.97 1.50 16.96
C ARG A 210 -5.63 0.92 15.70
N ALA A 211 -5.34 -0.33 15.36
CA ALA A 211 -5.89 -0.97 14.17
C ALA A 211 -7.40 -1.19 14.29
N VAL A 212 -8.11 -0.88 13.21
CA VAL A 212 -9.50 -1.30 13.03
C VAL A 212 -9.60 -2.82 12.91
N ASP A 213 -10.78 -3.34 13.23
CA ASP A 213 -11.13 -4.72 12.92
C ASP A 213 -11.90 -4.77 11.60
N MET A 214 -11.55 -5.73 10.76
CA MET A 214 -12.21 -6.01 9.50
C MET A 214 -13.49 -6.80 9.74
N HIS A 215 -14.52 -6.43 8.99
CA HIS A 215 -15.82 -7.07 9.02
C HIS A 215 -16.37 -7.25 7.62
N ALA A 216 -17.19 -8.28 7.42
CA ALA A 216 -18.00 -8.47 6.23
C ALA A 216 -19.46 -8.07 6.50
N PRO A 217 -20.14 -7.42 5.54
CA PRO A 217 -21.57 -7.15 5.67
C PRO A 217 -22.37 -8.45 5.58
N LEU A 218 -23.41 -8.57 6.40
CA LEU A 218 -24.35 -9.68 6.39
C LEU A 218 -25.55 -9.38 5.48
N GLU A 219 -26.07 -10.41 4.82
CA GLU A 219 -27.36 -10.32 4.13
C GLU A 219 -28.46 -10.02 5.16
N GLY A 220 -29.27 -8.98 4.91
CA GLY A 220 -30.28 -8.49 5.86
C GLY A 220 -29.77 -7.48 6.90
N GLY A 221 -28.49 -7.11 6.85
CA GLY A 221 -27.90 -6.05 7.65
C GLY A 221 -27.06 -6.53 8.83
N GLY A 222 -26.16 -5.66 9.30
CA GLY A 222 -25.17 -6.00 10.31
C GLY A 222 -23.85 -6.49 9.70
N PHE A 223 -22.93 -6.90 10.58
CA PHE A 223 -21.56 -7.23 10.21
C PHE A 223 -21.07 -8.43 11.01
N GLU A 224 -20.28 -9.29 10.37
CA GLU A 224 -19.52 -10.35 11.03
C GLU A 224 -18.01 -10.06 10.97
N PRO A 225 -17.24 -10.38 12.02
CA PRO A 225 -15.80 -10.15 12.02
C PRO A 225 -15.10 -11.08 11.02
N LEU A 226 -14.18 -10.51 10.23
CA LEU A 226 -13.22 -11.28 9.44
C LEU A 226 -12.03 -11.62 10.33
N ALA A 227 -12.25 -12.56 11.25
CA ALA A 227 -11.29 -12.92 12.31
C ALA A 227 -9.91 -13.28 11.75
N GLU A 228 -9.86 -13.94 10.59
CA GLU A 228 -8.63 -14.30 9.91
C GLU A 228 -7.83 -13.09 9.43
N ARG A 229 -8.46 -11.91 9.26
CA ARG A 229 -7.81 -10.65 8.88
C ARG A 229 -7.38 -9.79 10.06
N ASN A 230 -7.86 -10.11 11.26
CA ASN A 230 -7.66 -9.31 12.47
C ASN A 230 -6.58 -9.88 13.40
N THR A 231 -5.85 -10.91 12.97
CA THR A 231 -4.85 -11.56 13.81
C THR A 231 -3.58 -10.72 13.97
N PRO A 232 -2.88 -10.81 15.13
CA PRO A 232 -1.58 -10.19 15.31
C PRO A 232 -0.56 -10.59 14.25
N GLU A 233 -0.61 -11.85 13.79
CA GLU A 233 0.30 -12.40 12.78
C GLU A 233 0.13 -11.67 11.43
N ILE A 234 -1.10 -11.46 10.96
CA ILE A 234 -1.32 -10.72 9.70
C ILE A 234 -0.89 -9.26 9.84
N ARG A 235 -1.14 -8.64 11.00
CA ARG A 235 -0.74 -7.26 11.29
C ARG A 235 0.78 -7.10 11.24
N ARG A 236 1.53 -7.99 11.91
CA ARG A 236 3.01 -7.99 11.90
C ARG A 236 3.58 -8.33 10.53
N ALA A 237 2.99 -9.29 9.82
CA ALA A 237 3.48 -9.77 8.53
C ALA A 237 3.64 -8.65 7.50
N GLY A 238 2.74 -7.67 7.50
CA GLY A 238 2.84 -6.52 6.59
C GLY A 238 2.79 -6.93 5.13
N ILE A 239 1.87 -7.82 4.75
CA ILE A 239 1.77 -8.41 3.41
C ILE A 239 1.97 -7.31 2.34
N PRO A 240 3.03 -7.32 1.53
CA PRO A 240 3.46 -6.17 0.72
C PRO A 240 2.46 -5.76 -0.36
N GLY A 241 1.52 -6.64 -0.70
CA GLY A 241 0.42 -6.35 -1.62
C GLY A 241 -0.90 -5.91 -0.95
N GLY A 242 -1.02 -5.97 0.37
CA GLY A 242 -2.34 -5.93 1.03
C GLY A 242 -2.40 -5.61 2.53
N GLY A 243 -1.32 -5.81 3.28
CA GLY A 243 -1.30 -5.82 4.74
C GLY A 243 -0.76 -4.54 5.38
N GLY A 244 -0.72 -3.43 4.65
CA GLY A 244 -0.37 -2.14 5.21
C GLY A 244 -1.52 -1.54 6.03
N TYR A 245 -1.19 -0.73 7.01
CA TYR A 245 -2.12 -0.01 7.87
C TYR A 245 -1.78 1.47 7.86
N ALA A 246 -2.77 2.36 7.71
CA ALA A 246 -2.50 3.80 7.82
C ALA A 246 -3.72 4.60 8.27
N THR A 247 -3.47 5.82 8.72
CA THR A 247 -4.50 6.86 8.81
C THR A 247 -4.80 7.41 7.41
N ALA A 248 -5.99 7.98 7.21
CA ALA A 248 -6.32 8.63 5.95
C ALA A 248 -5.40 9.82 5.66
N LYS A 249 -5.06 10.61 6.70
CA LYS A 249 -4.14 11.76 6.56
C LYS A 249 -2.72 11.33 6.19
N GLY A 250 -2.23 10.20 6.70
CA GLY A 250 -0.94 9.63 6.34
C GLY A 250 -0.86 9.26 4.86
N MET A 251 -1.89 8.56 4.36
CA MET A 251 -1.99 8.24 2.93
C MET A 251 -2.18 9.50 2.07
N ALA A 252 -2.96 10.48 2.52
CA ALA A 252 -3.11 11.75 1.81
C ALA A 252 -1.76 12.46 1.67
N ALA A 253 -0.96 12.54 2.73
CA ALA A 253 0.39 13.11 2.71
C ALA A 253 1.33 12.34 1.76
N PHE A 254 1.30 11.00 1.80
CA PHE A 254 2.07 10.16 0.86
C PHE A 254 1.68 10.43 -0.60
N TYR A 255 0.40 10.58 -0.91
CA TYR A 255 -0.04 10.94 -2.26
C TYR A 255 0.28 12.40 -2.63
N GLN A 256 0.25 13.34 -1.67
CA GLN A 256 0.71 14.71 -1.91
C GLN A 256 2.19 14.74 -2.29
N MET A 257 3.02 13.87 -1.72
CA MET A 257 4.43 13.69 -2.13
C MET A 257 4.54 13.34 -3.62
N LEU A 258 3.71 12.39 -4.09
CA LEU A 258 3.69 11.98 -5.50
C LEU A 258 3.16 13.10 -6.42
N VAL A 259 2.03 13.72 -6.06
CA VAL A 259 1.43 14.83 -6.84
C VAL A 259 2.39 16.01 -6.97
N GLN A 260 3.23 16.25 -5.98
CA GLN A 260 4.24 17.31 -5.99
C GLN A 260 5.60 16.86 -6.57
N GLY A 261 5.62 15.78 -7.35
CA GLY A 261 6.81 15.34 -8.08
C GLY A 261 7.92 14.83 -7.15
N GLY A 262 7.55 14.10 -6.11
CA GLY A 262 8.48 13.45 -5.19
C GLY A 262 8.86 14.28 -3.97
N ARG A 263 8.09 15.33 -3.65
CA ARG A 263 8.38 16.26 -2.55
C ARG A 263 7.17 16.41 -1.63
N LEU A 264 7.38 16.32 -0.33
CA LEU A 264 6.42 16.72 0.69
C LEU A 264 7.08 17.76 1.58
N GLU A 265 6.48 18.94 1.68
CA GLU A 265 7.08 20.10 2.37
C GLU A 265 8.53 20.32 1.89
N ASP A 266 9.51 20.31 2.80
CA ASP A 266 10.92 20.51 2.48
C ASP A 266 11.66 19.21 2.13
N VAL A 267 11.01 18.05 2.28
CA VAL A 267 11.61 16.75 2.01
C VAL A 267 11.40 16.34 0.55
N ARG A 268 12.50 16.10 -0.16
CA ARG A 268 12.48 15.45 -1.48
C ARG A 268 12.83 13.98 -1.33
N LEU A 269 11.82 13.10 -1.43
CA LEU A 269 12.01 11.67 -1.45
C LEU A 269 12.46 11.16 -2.83
N PHE A 270 11.86 11.70 -3.90
CA PHE A 270 12.17 11.30 -5.27
C PHE A 270 12.50 12.50 -6.17
N PRO A 271 13.40 12.32 -7.15
CA PRO A 271 13.51 13.26 -8.26
C PRO A 271 12.18 13.31 -9.04
N SER A 272 11.72 14.50 -9.42
CA SER A 272 10.46 14.66 -10.16
C SER A 272 10.43 13.87 -11.46
N ARG A 273 11.57 13.75 -12.15
CA ARG A 273 11.72 12.92 -13.36
C ARG A 273 11.47 11.43 -13.11
N LEU A 274 11.78 10.93 -11.91
CA LEU A 274 11.53 9.53 -11.55
C LEU A 274 10.04 9.32 -11.33
N VAL A 275 9.38 10.19 -10.56
CA VAL A 275 7.92 10.12 -10.38
C VAL A 275 7.21 10.18 -11.73
N ALA A 276 7.56 11.15 -12.58
CA ALA A 276 7.00 11.30 -13.92
C ALA A 276 7.32 10.15 -14.89
N TYR A 277 8.33 9.33 -14.60
CA TYR A 277 8.61 8.10 -15.34
C TYR A 277 7.73 6.97 -14.83
N CYS A 278 7.70 6.76 -13.52
CA CYS A 278 6.98 5.68 -12.88
C CYS A 278 5.45 5.77 -13.01
N THR A 279 4.90 6.98 -13.10
CA THR A 279 3.45 7.21 -13.24
C THR A 279 2.97 7.26 -14.70
N ARG A 280 3.81 6.89 -15.67
CA ARG A 280 3.39 6.72 -17.07
C ARG A 280 2.58 5.45 -17.24
N ASN A 281 1.80 5.39 -18.31
CA ASN A 281 1.20 4.13 -18.75
C ASN A 281 2.32 3.21 -19.28
N TRP A 282 2.58 2.13 -18.56
CA TRP A 282 3.58 1.11 -18.92
C TRP A 282 3.00 -0.13 -19.58
N THR A 283 1.68 -0.21 -19.72
CA THR A 283 0.98 -1.33 -20.35
C THR A 283 0.43 -1.00 -21.73
N GLY A 284 0.38 0.30 -22.08
CA GLY A 284 -0.19 0.78 -23.33
C GLY A 284 -1.69 0.50 -23.37
N GLU A 285 -2.17 -0.04 -24.49
CA GLU A 285 -3.57 -0.45 -24.67
C GLU A 285 -3.88 -1.85 -24.10
N ARG A 286 -2.90 -2.54 -23.51
CA ARG A 286 -3.12 -3.87 -22.93
C ARG A 286 -3.97 -3.75 -21.66
N VAL A 287 -5.02 -4.56 -21.61
CA VAL A 287 -5.95 -4.66 -20.49
C VAL A 287 -5.55 -5.81 -19.56
N ASP A 288 -6.11 -5.79 -18.35
CA ASP A 288 -6.03 -6.89 -17.39
C ASP A 288 -6.77 -8.13 -17.93
N GLU A 289 -6.01 -9.12 -18.40
CA GLU A 289 -6.51 -10.37 -19.00
C GLU A 289 -6.98 -11.34 -17.90
N ARG A 290 -8.15 -11.09 -17.30
CA ARG A 290 -8.75 -11.95 -16.26
C ARG A 290 -9.11 -13.35 -16.74
#